data_AF-A0A2P2KNV7-F1
#
_entry.id   AF-A0A2P2KNV7-F1
#
_cell.length_a   1.000
_cell.length_b   1.000
_cell.length_c   1.000
_cell.angle_alpha   90.00
_cell.angle_beta   90.00
_cell.angle_gamma   90.00
#
_symmetry.space_group_name_H-M   'P 1'
#
loop_
_entity.id
_entity.type
_entity.pdbx_description
1 polymer ?
#
loop_
_entity_poly.entity_id
_entity_poly.type
_entity_poly.pdbx_seq_one_letter_code
_entity_poly.pdbx_strand_id
1 'polypeptide(L)'
;MGAAEKMLNAMMEDDETQTRANYCTSFSEIPTSSFTVEVSHSLSDVSPLVIELCKDLFKKWSELDDSCFSVETVSGGITNLLLKVTVKEENGNELMITVRLYGPNTDYVINRERELQSIKYLSAAGFGAKLLGVFGNGMVQSFINARTLTPADMRKKKLAAEIAKQLHKFHKVEIPGSKEPQLWNDIFKFYENGIFDHCKLSRFY
;
A
#
# COMPACT_ATOMS: atom_id res chain seq x y z
N MET A 1 -2.60 -19.45 26.14
CA MET A 1 -2.39 -18.01 25.95
C MET A 1 -0.90 -17.73 26.09
N GLY A 2 -0.06 -17.78 25.07
CA GLY A 2 -0.22 -17.88 23.62
C GLY A 2 1.04 -17.22 23.07
N ALA A 3 2.06 -18.00 22.71
CA ALA A 3 3.37 -17.48 22.31
C ALA A 3 3.32 -16.49 21.12
N ALA A 4 2.20 -16.43 20.41
CA ALA A 4 1.92 -15.44 19.36
C ALA A 4 1.68 -14.01 19.89
N GLU A 5 1.11 -13.83 21.09
CA GLU A 5 1.02 -12.49 21.73
C GLU A 5 2.39 -12.00 22.19
N LYS A 6 3.35 -12.90 22.47
CA LYS A 6 4.71 -12.52 22.88
C LYS A 6 5.56 -11.99 21.73
N MET A 7 5.27 -12.31 20.47
CA MET A 7 6.02 -11.75 19.33
C MET A 7 5.46 -10.41 18.83
N LEU A 8 4.17 -10.13 19.08
CA LEU A 8 3.57 -8.83 18.77
C LEU A 8 3.74 -7.81 19.93
N ASN A 9 3.76 -8.26 21.18
CA ASN A 9 4.00 -7.39 22.35
C ASN A 9 5.48 -7.08 22.61
N ALA A 10 6.44 -7.80 22.02
CA ALA A 10 7.87 -7.49 22.17
C ALA A 10 8.33 -6.21 21.43
N MET A 11 7.42 -5.49 20.76
CA MET A 11 7.67 -4.18 20.16
C MET A 11 6.96 -3.03 20.90
N MET A 12 6.33 -3.27 22.05
CA MET A 12 5.45 -2.30 22.73
C MET A 12 5.87 -1.94 24.17
N GLU A 13 7.05 -2.35 24.64
CA GLU A 13 7.65 -1.81 25.88
C GLU A 13 9.13 -1.56 25.61
N ASP A 14 9.49 -0.32 25.30
CA ASP A 14 10.63 0.30 25.95
C ASP A 14 10.56 1.83 25.88
N ASP A 15 10.83 2.35 27.07
CA ASP A 15 10.79 3.69 27.63
C ASP A 15 11.34 4.83 26.76
N GLU A 16 10.72 6.00 26.98
CA GLU A 16 11.15 7.29 26.47
C GLU A 16 12.56 7.60 27.02
N THR A 17 13.60 7.72 26.18
CA THR A 17 14.74 8.69 26.32
C THR A 17 15.97 8.46 25.40
N GLN A 18 15.89 7.70 24.29
CA GLN A 18 17.05 7.58 23.36
C GLN A 18 16.68 7.78 21.87
N THR A 19 15.83 8.76 21.58
CA THR A 19 15.15 8.90 20.27
C THR A 19 15.80 9.93 19.34
N ARG A 20 16.95 9.63 18.71
CA ARG A 20 17.37 10.44 17.52
C ARG A 20 18.38 9.87 16.53
N ALA A 21 19.13 8.82 16.86
CA ALA A 21 20.24 8.36 15.98
C ALA A 21 20.08 6.94 15.39
N ASN A 22 19.13 6.12 15.85
CA ASN A 22 19.09 4.69 15.52
C ASN A 22 17.98 4.26 14.53
N TYR A 23 17.19 5.17 13.97
CA TYR A 23 16.12 4.82 13.01
C TYR A 23 16.62 4.40 11.61
N CYS A 24 17.93 4.40 11.36
CA CYS A 24 18.50 4.16 10.02
C CYS A 24 19.08 2.74 9.82
N THR A 25 19.04 1.83 10.81
CA THR A 25 19.90 0.63 10.74
C THR A 25 19.21 -0.71 11.03
N SER A 26 17.93 -0.85 10.69
CA SER A 26 17.34 -2.20 10.48
C SER A 26 16.16 -2.16 9.51
N PHE A 27 16.39 -1.71 8.27
CA PHE A 27 15.44 -2.02 7.19
C PHE A 27 15.67 -3.48 6.79
N SER A 28 14.86 -4.39 7.32
CA SER A 28 14.72 -5.74 6.74
C SER A 28 14.37 -5.58 5.26
N GLU A 29 15.15 -6.18 4.37
CA GLU A 29 14.90 -6.17 2.92
C GLU A 29 13.46 -6.57 2.64
N ILE A 30 12.68 -5.64 2.09
CA ILE A 30 11.28 -5.92 1.72
C ILE A 30 11.32 -6.94 0.58
N PRO A 31 10.62 -8.08 0.70
CA PRO A 31 10.56 -9.08 -0.35
C PRO A 31 10.12 -8.47 -1.68
N THR A 32 10.88 -8.76 -2.74
CA THR A 32 10.57 -8.32 -4.10
C THR A 32 10.38 -9.52 -5.01
N SER A 33 9.36 -9.47 -5.86
CA SER A 33 9.11 -10.46 -6.90
C SER A 33 9.14 -9.81 -8.28
N SER A 34 9.65 -10.49 -9.30
CA SER A 34 9.51 -10.05 -10.70
C SER A 34 8.16 -10.43 -11.31
N PHE A 35 7.28 -11.11 -10.56
CA PHE A 35 5.98 -11.55 -11.04
C PHE A 35 5.09 -10.36 -11.42
N THR A 36 4.33 -10.50 -12.51
CA THR A 36 3.38 -9.51 -12.98
C THR A 36 2.01 -10.13 -13.10
N VAL A 37 1.01 -9.51 -12.50
CA VAL A 37 -0.38 -9.99 -12.55
C VAL A 37 -1.13 -9.17 -13.61
N GLU A 38 -1.41 -9.76 -14.77
CA GLU A 38 -2.24 -9.08 -15.76
C GLU A 38 -3.67 -8.92 -15.24
N VAL A 39 -4.15 -7.68 -15.24
CA VAL A 39 -5.53 -7.37 -14.83
C VAL A 39 -6.46 -7.76 -15.97
N SER A 40 -6.92 -9.01 -15.98
CA SER A 40 -8.06 -9.42 -16.81
C SER A 40 -9.37 -8.97 -16.16
N HIS A 41 -10.47 -9.04 -16.92
CA HIS A 41 -11.75 -8.45 -16.51
C HIS A 41 -12.47 -9.19 -15.36
N SER A 42 -11.95 -10.33 -14.88
CA SER A 42 -12.64 -11.18 -13.89
C SER A 42 -11.76 -11.55 -12.69
N LEU A 43 -12.36 -11.60 -11.49
CA LEU A 43 -11.67 -12.01 -10.26
C LEU A 43 -11.25 -13.49 -10.29
N SER A 44 -11.98 -14.36 -11.00
CA SER A 44 -11.64 -15.79 -11.06
C SER A 44 -10.32 -16.03 -11.77
N ASP A 45 -9.98 -15.18 -12.74
CA ASP A 45 -8.74 -15.31 -13.51
C ASP A 45 -7.54 -14.72 -12.73
N VAL A 46 -7.80 -13.69 -11.93
CA VAL A 46 -6.75 -12.98 -11.15
C VAL A 46 -6.43 -13.69 -9.83
N SER A 47 -7.39 -14.40 -9.23
CA SER A 47 -7.19 -15.02 -7.92
C SER A 47 -6.04 -16.05 -7.89
N PRO A 48 -5.91 -16.99 -8.85
CA PRO A 48 -4.79 -17.94 -8.84
C PRO A 48 -3.42 -17.26 -8.96
N LEU A 49 -3.32 -16.24 -9.82
CA LEU A 49 -2.09 -15.46 -10.01
C LEU A 49 -1.68 -14.72 -8.73
N VAL A 50 -2.66 -14.20 -7.99
CA VAL A 50 -2.43 -13.50 -6.72
C VAL A 50 -2.00 -14.48 -5.63
N ILE A 51 -2.55 -15.69 -5.60
CA ILE A 51 -2.13 -16.75 -4.67
C ILE A 51 -0.69 -17.16 -4.95
N GLU A 52 -0.35 -17.40 -6.22
CA GLU A 52 1.01 -17.73 -6.64
C GLU A 52 2.01 -16.63 -6.24
N LEU A 53 1.67 -15.36 -6.50
CA LEU A 53 2.45 -14.21 -6.04
C LEU A 53 2.65 -14.20 -4.52
N CYS A 54 1.62 -14.51 -3.74
CA CYS A 54 1.73 -14.56 -2.28
C CYS A 54 2.67 -15.68 -1.82
N LYS A 55 2.64 -16.83 -2.48
CA LYS A 55 3.53 -17.96 -2.20
C LYS A 55 4.99 -17.65 -2.56
N ASP A 56 5.22 -16.94 -3.65
CA ASP A 56 6.54 -16.47 -4.08
C ASP A 56 7.14 -15.44 -3.10
N LEU A 57 6.34 -14.42 -2.72
CA LEU A 57 6.80 -13.36 -1.81
C LEU A 57 6.99 -13.85 -0.36
N PHE A 58 6.18 -14.81 0.10
CA PHE A 58 6.18 -15.27 1.48
C PHE A 58 6.40 -16.78 1.55
N LYS A 59 7.67 -17.19 1.73
CA LYS A 59 8.08 -18.61 1.86
C LYS A 59 7.28 -19.42 2.87
N LYS A 60 6.74 -18.80 3.92
CA LYS A 60 5.89 -19.49 4.92
C LYS A 60 4.55 -20.01 4.34
N TRP A 61 4.15 -19.52 3.18
CA TRP A 61 2.90 -19.86 2.52
C TRP A 61 3.10 -20.77 1.30
N SER A 62 4.35 -21.09 0.92
CA SER A 62 4.66 -21.89 -0.27
C SER A 62 4.02 -23.27 -0.26
N GLU A 63 3.98 -23.90 0.93
CA GLU A 63 3.45 -25.25 1.13
C GLU A 63 1.94 -25.29 1.42
N LEU A 64 1.28 -24.12 1.57
CA LEU A 64 -0.15 -24.08 1.83
C LEU A 64 -0.95 -24.45 0.58
N ASP A 65 -2.04 -25.18 0.76
CA ASP A 65 -2.97 -25.47 -0.33
C ASP A 65 -3.69 -24.19 -0.78
N ASP A 66 -4.07 -24.12 -2.06
CA ASP A 66 -4.76 -22.94 -2.62
C ASP A 66 -6.12 -22.69 -1.95
N SER A 67 -6.77 -23.72 -1.40
CA SER A 67 -8.03 -23.58 -0.64
C SER A 67 -7.88 -22.81 0.68
N CYS A 68 -6.65 -22.64 1.19
CA CYS A 68 -6.35 -21.81 2.36
C CYS A 68 -6.42 -20.31 2.05
N PHE A 69 -6.52 -19.92 0.78
CA PHE A 69 -6.54 -18.54 0.33
C PHE A 69 -7.94 -18.13 -0.12
N SER A 70 -8.37 -16.94 0.30
CA SER A 70 -9.58 -16.29 -0.19
C SER A 70 -9.23 -14.91 -0.70
N VAL A 71 -9.59 -14.64 -1.96
CA VAL A 71 -9.31 -13.37 -2.63
C VAL A 71 -10.63 -12.63 -2.88
N GLU A 72 -10.71 -11.39 -2.42
CA GLU A 72 -11.88 -10.53 -2.53
C GLU A 72 -11.48 -9.19 -3.14
N THR A 73 -12.35 -8.58 -3.97
CA THR A 73 -12.12 -7.21 -4.44
C THR A 73 -12.52 -6.20 -3.37
N VAL A 74 -11.66 -5.21 -3.13
CA VAL A 74 -11.97 -4.08 -2.26
C VAL A 74 -12.43 -2.92 -3.14
N SER A 75 -13.71 -2.57 -3.04
CA SER A 75 -14.28 -1.41 -3.71
C SER A 75 -13.81 -0.12 -3.04
N GLY A 76 -13.38 0.88 -3.82
CA GLY A 76 -12.99 2.18 -3.27
C GLY A 76 -11.96 2.98 -4.08
N GLY A 77 -11.33 2.40 -5.10
CA GLY A 77 -10.40 3.10 -5.99
C GLY A 77 -10.98 3.29 -7.39
N ILE A 78 -10.80 4.48 -7.97
CA ILE A 78 -11.14 4.75 -9.39
C ILE A 78 -10.06 4.15 -10.32
N THR A 79 -8.79 4.14 -9.87
CA THR A 79 -7.63 3.93 -10.76
C THR A 79 -6.84 2.65 -10.48
N ASN A 80 -6.93 2.06 -9.28
CA ASN A 80 -6.12 0.90 -8.88
C ASN A 80 -7.03 -0.27 -8.46
N LEU A 81 -6.70 -1.49 -8.91
CA LEU A 81 -7.37 -2.69 -8.45
C LEU A 81 -6.79 -3.07 -7.08
N LEU A 82 -7.66 -3.10 -6.07
CA LEU A 82 -7.33 -3.48 -4.70
C LEU A 82 -7.96 -4.85 -4.42
N LEU A 83 -7.13 -5.80 -4.05
CA LEU A 83 -7.54 -7.15 -3.68
C LEU A 83 -7.20 -7.39 -2.22
N LYS A 84 -8.13 -7.93 -1.46
CA LYS A 84 -7.91 -8.43 -0.11
C LYS A 84 -7.66 -9.93 -0.22
N VAL A 85 -6.56 -10.39 0.34
CA VAL A 85 -6.25 -11.82 0.45
C VAL A 85 -6.31 -12.22 1.91
N THR A 86 -7.12 -13.22 2.21
CA THR A 86 -7.20 -13.84 3.53
C THR A 86 -6.52 -15.20 3.45
N VAL A 87 -5.53 -15.43 4.30
CA VAL A 87 -4.76 -16.68 4.37
C VAL A 87 -5.08 -17.37 5.70
N LYS A 88 -5.55 -18.61 5.63
CA LYS A 88 -5.76 -19.47 6.80
C LYS A 88 -4.50 -20.28 7.06
N GLU A 89 -3.85 -20.01 8.19
CA GLU A 89 -2.66 -20.76 8.62
C GLU A 89 -3.06 -22.06 9.34
N GLU A 90 -2.16 -23.05 9.37
CA GLU A 90 -2.39 -24.37 10.02
C GLU A 90 -2.75 -24.28 11.50
N ASN A 91 -2.31 -23.21 12.16
CA ASN A 91 -2.59 -22.89 13.56
C ASN A 91 -4.03 -22.38 13.79
N GLY A 92 -4.83 -22.24 12.72
CA GLY A 92 -6.20 -21.70 12.76
C GLY A 92 -6.28 -20.17 12.75
N ASN A 93 -5.16 -19.46 12.66
CA ASN A 93 -5.15 -18.01 12.55
C ASN A 93 -5.43 -17.57 11.11
N GLU A 94 -6.13 -16.43 10.98
CA GLU A 94 -6.37 -15.77 9.70
C GLU A 94 -5.50 -14.52 9.58
N LEU A 95 -4.73 -14.44 8.51
CA LEU A 95 -3.96 -13.26 8.15
C LEU A 95 -4.60 -12.57 6.95
N MET A 96 -4.71 -11.25 7.01
CA MET A 96 -5.29 -10.44 5.95
C MET A 96 -4.24 -9.49 5.38
N ILE A 97 -4.08 -9.53 4.07
CA ILE A 97 -3.20 -8.63 3.31
C ILE A 97 -3.97 -7.96 2.18
N THR A 98 -3.46 -6.83 1.72
CA THR A 98 -3.97 -6.09 0.57
C THR A 98 -2.95 -6.15 -0.55
N VAL A 99 -3.37 -6.61 -1.73
CA VAL A 99 -2.61 -6.55 -2.98
C VAL A 99 -3.13 -5.37 -3.79
N ARG A 100 -2.25 -4.40 -4.07
CA ARG A 100 -2.56 -3.23 -4.88
C ARG A 100 -1.88 -3.38 -6.23
N LEU A 101 -2.69 -3.48 -7.28
CA LEU A 101 -2.25 -3.57 -8.67
C LEU A 101 -2.32 -2.18 -9.30
N TYR A 102 -1.24 -1.77 -9.96
CA TYR A 102 -1.20 -0.53 -10.71
C TYR A 102 -1.93 -0.71 -12.04
N GLY A 103 -2.79 0.26 -12.40
CA GLY A 103 -3.48 0.26 -13.68
C GLY A 103 -2.54 0.53 -14.86
N PRO A 104 -2.90 0.12 -16.09
CA PRO A 104 -2.14 0.49 -17.28
C PRO A 104 -2.07 2.02 -17.44
N ASN A 105 -0.94 2.53 -17.95
CA ASN A 105 -0.67 3.96 -18.20
C ASN A 105 -0.48 4.89 -16.99
N THR A 106 -0.33 4.40 -15.75
CA THR A 106 -0.01 5.28 -14.60
C THR A 106 1.43 5.82 -14.61
N ASP A 107 2.31 5.24 -15.42
CA ASP A 107 3.76 5.53 -15.46
C ASP A 107 4.09 6.87 -16.12
N TYR A 108 3.18 7.35 -16.99
CA TYR A 108 3.34 8.66 -17.59
C TYR A 108 3.21 9.78 -16.57
N VAL A 109 2.50 9.56 -15.46
CA VAL A 109 2.19 10.60 -14.47
C VAL A 109 2.90 10.37 -13.14
N ILE A 110 3.05 9.13 -12.67
CA ILE A 110 3.51 8.80 -11.31
C ILE A 110 4.89 8.13 -11.33
N ASN A 111 5.87 8.71 -10.61
CA ASN A 111 7.18 8.08 -10.41
C ASN A 111 7.08 6.97 -9.35
N ARG A 112 7.04 5.71 -9.79
CA ARG A 112 6.88 4.53 -8.92
C ARG A 112 7.99 4.40 -7.87
N GLU A 113 9.24 4.69 -8.23
CA GLU A 113 10.35 4.62 -7.29
C GLU A 113 10.16 5.64 -6.15
N ARG A 114 9.78 6.87 -6.49
CA ARG A 114 9.48 7.91 -5.49
C ARG A 114 8.31 7.52 -4.60
N GLU A 115 7.25 6.93 -5.16
CA GLU A 115 6.09 6.45 -4.38
C GLU A 115 6.52 5.34 -3.41
N LEU A 116 7.23 4.32 -3.90
CA LEU A 116 7.71 3.19 -3.09
C LEU A 116 8.65 3.67 -1.97
N GLN A 117 9.58 4.58 -2.26
CA GLN A 117 10.42 5.19 -1.24
C GLN A 117 9.56 5.90 -0.19
N SER A 118 8.63 6.75 -0.61
CA SER A 118 7.76 7.49 0.31
C SER A 118 6.93 6.56 1.20
N ILE A 119 6.34 5.50 0.62
CA ILE A 119 5.55 4.51 1.35
C ILE A 119 6.39 3.80 2.42
N LYS A 120 7.65 3.46 2.14
CA LYS A 120 8.55 2.83 3.11
C LYS A 120 8.72 3.70 4.36
N TYR A 121 9.02 4.99 4.19
CA TYR A 121 9.21 5.92 5.32
C TYR A 121 7.90 6.22 6.05
N LEU A 122 6.79 6.40 5.32
CA LEU A 122 5.47 6.63 5.91
C LEU A 122 5.01 5.44 6.74
N SER A 123 5.15 4.23 6.20
CA SER A 123 4.84 2.99 6.90
C SER A 123 5.66 2.84 8.18
N ALA A 124 6.96 3.17 8.13
CA ALA A 124 7.84 3.11 9.30
C ALA A 124 7.45 4.15 10.37
N ALA A 125 6.93 5.30 9.95
CA ALA A 125 6.39 6.33 10.83
C ALA A 125 4.97 6.02 11.36
N GLY A 126 4.41 4.85 11.08
CA GLY A 126 3.09 4.42 11.52
C GLY A 126 1.93 5.00 10.71
N PHE A 127 2.21 5.52 9.51
CA PHE A 127 1.20 6.04 8.59
C PHE A 127 0.91 5.07 7.46
N GLY A 128 -0.39 4.85 7.21
CA GLY A 128 -0.85 3.98 6.14
C GLY A 128 -0.64 2.49 6.45
N ALA A 129 -0.76 1.67 5.42
CA ALA A 129 -0.62 0.24 5.53
C ALA A 129 0.86 -0.15 5.49
N LYS A 130 1.25 -1.15 6.31
CA LYS A 130 2.62 -1.64 6.34
C LYS A 130 2.97 -2.27 5.00
N LEU A 131 4.07 -1.82 4.39
CA LEU A 131 4.55 -2.43 3.15
C LEU A 131 5.16 -3.81 3.47
N LEU A 132 4.61 -4.87 2.87
CA LEU A 132 5.01 -6.26 3.11
C LEU A 132 5.79 -6.85 1.93
N GLY A 133 5.57 -6.37 0.71
CA GLY A 133 6.27 -6.83 -0.49
C GLY A 133 6.02 -5.93 -1.69
N VAL A 134 6.87 -6.04 -2.71
CA VAL A 134 6.73 -5.33 -3.99
C VAL A 134 6.85 -6.31 -5.13
N PHE A 135 6.09 -6.13 -6.21
CA PHE A 135 6.20 -6.97 -7.39
C PHE A 135 6.10 -6.16 -8.68
N GLY A 136 6.29 -6.80 -9.84
CA GLY A 136 6.55 -6.12 -11.12
C GLY A 136 5.52 -5.02 -11.49
N ASN A 137 4.25 -5.21 -11.12
CA ASN A 137 3.18 -4.23 -11.38
C ASN A 137 2.33 -3.90 -10.15
N GLY A 138 2.89 -4.00 -8.94
CA GLY A 138 2.14 -3.66 -7.73
C GLY A 138 2.91 -3.79 -6.42
N MET A 139 2.15 -3.77 -5.33
CA MET A 139 2.68 -3.96 -3.98
C MET A 139 1.72 -4.76 -3.11
N VAL A 140 2.27 -5.38 -2.07
CA VAL A 140 1.53 -6.08 -1.01
C VAL A 140 1.68 -5.32 0.29
N GLN A 141 0.56 -5.05 0.95
CA GLN A 141 0.50 -4.28 2.19
C GLN A 141 -0.31 -5.02 3.26
N SER A 142 -0.14 -4.67 4.53
CA SER A 142 -1.01 -5.16 5.60
C SER A 142 -2.45 -4.70 5.39
N PHE A 143 -3.43 -5.57 5.63
CA PHE A 143 -4.82 -5.14 5.59
C PHE A 143 -5.13 -4.22 6.78
N ILE A 144 -5.66 -3.02 6.49
CA ILE A 144 -6.16 -2.12 7.54
C ILE A 144 -7.65 -2.42 7.72
N ASN A 145 -7.99 -3.04 8.83
CA ASN A 145 -9.39 -3.26 9.20
C ASN A 145 -9.99 -1.97 9.77
N ALA A 146 -10.36 -1.04 8.89
CA ALA A 146 -10.95 0.24 9.26
C ALA A 146 -12.10 0.65 8.33
N ARG A 147 -13.01 1.46 8.87
CA ARG A 147 -14.06 2.12 8.10
C ARG A 147 -13.57 3.47 7.59
N THR A 148 -13.82 3.78 6.33
CA THR A 148 -13.58 5.12 5.78
C THR A 148 -14.50 6.17 6.41
N LEU A 149 -13.98 7.38 6.59
CA LEU A 149 -14.77 8.51 7.09
C LEU A 149 -15.75 8.97 6.02
N THR A 150 -16.99 9.27 6.43
CA THR A 150 -18.00 9.84 5.54
C THR A 150 -17.94 11.37 5.59
N PRO A 151 -18.50 12.07 4.58
CA PRO A 151 -18.62 13.54 4.63
C PRO A 151 -19.34 14.05 5.90
N ALA A 152 -20.27 13.25 6.46
CA ALA A 152 -20.95 13.59 7.71
C ALA A 152 -20.01 13.50 8.93
N ASP A 153 -19.07 12.55 8.94
CA ASP A 153 -18.08 12.41 10.01
C ASP A 153 -17.10 13.58 10.04
N MET A 154 -16.72 14.10 8.87
CA MET A 154 -15.81 15.25 8.73
C MET A 154 -16.35 16.53 9.38
N ARG A 155 -17.67 16.66 9.53
CA ARG A 155 -18.30 17.81 10.22
C ARG A 155 -18.18 17.75 11.74
N LYS A 156 -17.83 16.59 12.32
CA LYS A 156 -17.70 16.42 13.77
C LYS A 156 -16.39 17.06 14.23
N LYS A 157 -16.48 18.17 14.99
CA LYS A 157 -15.31 18.92 15.50
C LYS A 157 -14.25 18.03 16.17
N LYS A 158 -14.68 17.02 16.93
CA LYS A 158 -13.77 16.06 17.59
C LYS A 158 -12.94 15.26 16.58
N LEU A 159 -13.55 14.77 15.50
CA LEU A 159 -12.82 14.04 14.45
C LEU A 159 -11.93 14.98 13.64
N ALA A 160 -12.41 16.18 13.30
CA ALA A 160 -11.59 17.19 12.62
C ALA A 160 -10.33 17.56 13.41
N ALA A 161 -10.46 17.73 14.74
CA ALA A 161 -9.32 17.98 15.62
C ALA A 161 -8.33 16.80 15.63
N GLU A 162 -8.82 15.56 15.63
CA GLU A 162 -7.96 14.38 15.61
C GLU A 162 -7.23 14.23 14.26
N ILE A 163 -7.92 14.49 13.14
CA ILE A 163 -7.32 14.55 11.80
C ILE A 163 -6.20 15.59 11.77
N ALA A 164 -6.43 16.79 12.32
CA ALA A 164 -5.42 17.84 12.38
C ALA A 164 -4.17 17.42 13.18
N LYS A 165 -4.33 16.70 14.29
CA LYS A 165 -3.20 16.15 15.05
C LYS A 165 -2.41 15.11 14.25
N GLN A 166 -3.12 14.21 13.55
CA GLN A 166 -2.46 13.20 12.73
C GLN A 166 -1.75 13.84 11.53
N LEU A 167 -2.34 14.86 10.91
CA LEU A 167 -1.72 15.61 9.83
C LEU A 167 -0.47 16.37 10.29
N HIS A 168 -0.50 16.95 11.48
CA HIS A 168 0.69 17.57 12.08
C HIS A 168 1.84 16.58 12.30
N LYS A 169 1.53 15.36 12.76
CA LYS A 169 2.53 14.29 12.85
C LYS A 169 3.03 13.86 11.47
N PHE A 170 2.13 13.74 10.50
CA PHE A 170 2.45 13.38 9.12
C PHE A 170 3.40 14.39 8.45
N HIS A 171 3.15 15.69 8.62
CA HIS A 171 4.03 16.76 8.10
C HIS A 171 5.44 16.79 8.70
N LYS A 172 5.67 16.10 9.82
CA LYS A 172 6.98 15.98 10.46
C LYS A 172 7.77 14.76 10.02
N VAL A 173 7.17 13.88 9.20
CA VAL A 173 7.87 12.70 8.68
C VAL A 173 8.90 13.16 7.66
N GLU A 174 10.17 12.90 7.95
CA GLU A 174 11.27 13.18 7.04
C GLU A 174 11.39 12.06 6.01
N ILE A 175 11.15 12.40 4.74
CA ILE A 175 11.31 11.48 3.61
C ILE A 175 12.51 11.96 2.78
N PRO A 176 13.52 11.11 2.54
CA PRO A 176 14.65 11.46 1.68
C PRO A 176 14.19 11.78 0.26
N GLY A 177 14.70 12.89 -0.30
CA GLY A 177 14.36 13.35 -1.63
C GLY A 177 14.26 14.87 -1.71
N SER A 178 13.81 15.37 -2.86
CA SER A 178 13.57 16.81 -3.04
C SER A 178 12.43 17.28 -2.13
N LYS A 179 12.66 18.38 -1.41
CA LYS A 179 11.65 19.08 -0.62
C LYS A 179 10.93 20.17 -1.42
N GLU A 180 11.19 20.26 -2.72
CA GLU A 180 10.55 21.25 -3.58
C GLU A 180 9.07 20.92 -3.79
N PRO A 181 8.18 21.92 -3.71
CA PRO A 181 6.75 21.72 -3.91
C PRO A 181 6.48 21.22 -5.33
N GLN A 182 5.82 20.07 -5.46
CA GLN A 182 5.54 19.44 -6.76
C GLN A 182 4.23 19.92 -7.41
N LEU A 183 3.40 20.68 -6.68
CA LEU A 183 2.05 21.07 -7.12
C LEU A 183 2.02 21.68 -8.54
N TRP A 184 2.89 22.66 -8.81
CA TRP A 184 2.91 23.32 -10.11
C TRP A 184 3.43 22.41 -11.22
N ASN A 185 4.46 21.61 -10.93
CA ASN A 185 4.99 20.62 -11.87
C ASN A 185 3.91 19.60 -12.27
N ASP A 186 3.15 19.12 -11.29
CA ASP A 186 2.06 18.16 -11.52
C ASP A 186 0.93 18.81 -12.33
N ILE A 187 0.50 20.03 -11.98
CA ILE A 187 -0.54 20.76 -12.73
C ILE A 187 -0.13 20.96 -14.19
N PHE A 188 1.09 21.42 -14.47
CA PHE A 188 1.55 21.62 -15.84
C PHE A 188 1.63 20.32 -16.61
N LYS A 189 2.14 19.25 -15.98
CA LYS A 189 2.18 17.92 -16.56
C LYS A 189 0.77 17.40 -16.92
N PHE A 190 -0.21 17.58 -16.05
CA PHE A 190 -1.61 17.21 -16.35
C PHE A 190 -2.19 18.06 -17.48
N TYR A 191 -1.92 19.37 -17.49
CA TYR A 191 -2.38 20.29 -18.52
C TYR A 191 -1.83 19.90 -19.90
N GLU A 192 -0.52 19.68 -20.01
CA GLU A 192 0.13 19.29 -21.27
C GLU A 192 -0.40 17.94 -21.77
N ASN A 193 -0.47 16.92 -20.91
CA ASN A 193 -0.95 15.59 -21.28
C ASN A 193 -2.43 15.60 -21.68
N GLY A 194 -3.28 16.38 -20.99
CA GLY A 194 -4.69 16.55 -21.34
C GLY A 194 -4.90 17.22 -22.70
N ILE A 195 -4.00 18.12 -23.11
CA ILE A 195 -4.01 18.73 -24.44
C ILE A 195 -3.59 17.72 -25.52
N PHE A 196 -2.58 16.88 -25.24
CA PHE A 196 -2.13 15.86 -26.19
C PHE A 196 -3.19 14.78 -26.48
N ASP A 197 -4.00 14.39 -25.50
CA ASP A 197 -5.12 13.46 -25.72
C ASP A 197 -6.24 14.10 -26.55
N HIS A 198 -6.52 15.39 -26.35
CA HIS A 198 -7.49 16.10 -27.17
C HIS A 198 -7.04 16.28 -28.63
N CYS A 199 -5.73 16.41 -28.86
CA CYS A 199 -5.15 16.57 -30.20
C CYS A 199 -5.05 15.26 -31.00
N LYS A 200 -5.12 14.09 -30.34
CA LYS A 200 -5.25 12.78 -31.02
C LYS A 200 -6.68 12.49 -31.45
N LEU A 201 -7.69 13.02 -30.74
CA LEU A 201 -9.11 12.89 -31.10
C LEU A 201 -9.52 13.81 -32.27
N SER A 202 -8.82 14.93 -32.49
CA SER A 202 -9.08 15.83 -33.61
C SER A 202 -8.32 15.48 -34.91
N ARG A 203 -7.57 14.37 -34.93
CA ARG A 203 -6.91 13.83 -36.14
C ARG A 203 -7.70 12.71 -36.84
N PHE A 204 -8.91 12.43 -36.36
CA PHE A 204 -9.85 11.45 -36.91
C PHE A 204 -11.19 12.07 -37.37
N TYR A 205 -11.25 13.40 -37.53
CA TYR A 205 -12.32 14.09 -38.25
C TYR A 205 -11.73 14.90 -39.40
#